data_AF-A0A1F2RPA4-F1
#
_entry.id   AF-A0A1F2RPA4-F1
#
_cell.length_a   1.000
_cell.length_b   1.000
_cell.length_c   1.000
_cell.angle_alpha   90.00
_cell.angle_beta   90.00
_cell.angle_gamma   90.00
#
_symmetry.space_group_name_H-M   'P 1'
#
loop_
_entity.id
_entity.type
_entity.pdbx_description
1 polymer ?
#
loop_
_entity_poly.entity_id
_entity_poly.type
_entity_poly.pdbx_seq_one_letter_code
_entity_poly.pdbx_strand_id
1 'polypeptide(L)'
;MERERRLHVHAIGRMIEGQIVEGEIFGPQSSGRILLCFRYHAAGVEYTAAQDVTALAHLFTQENCIPGKSTTVKYDPQNPSNSIVVCESWTGLHDASITTTTSAGVHKEILKAG
;
A
#
# COMPACT_ATOMS: atom_id res chain seq x y z
N MET A 1 9.60 -6.86 18.88
CA MET A 1 8.18 -7.24 19.07
C MET A 1 7.18 -6.67 18.06
N GLU A 2 7.18 -5.42 17.59
CA GLU A 2 6.40 -5.08 16.36
C GLU A 2 7.34 -4.65 15.23
N ARG A 3 8.34 -3.81 15.54
CA ARG A 3 9.47 -3.52 14.64
C ARG A 3 10.14 -4.78 14.06
N GLU A 4 10.46 -5.75 14.91
CA GLU A 4 11.08 -7.01 14.48
C GLU A 4 10.18 -7.81 13.53
N ARG A 5 8.86 -7.85 13.79
CA ARG A 5 7.90 -8.51 12.90
C ARG A 5 7.91 -7.85 11.53
N ARG A 6 7.87 -6.51 11.47
CA ARG A 6 7.94 -5.77 10.20
C ARG A 6 9.25 -6.02 9.45
N LEU A 7 10.39 -5.97 10.14
CA LEU A 7 11.69 -6.23 9.54
C LEU A 7 11.80 -7.68 9.04
N HIS A 8 11.22 -8.64 9.76
CA HIS A 8 11.15 -10.03 9.33
C HIS A 8 10.32 -10.18 8.05
N VAL A 9 9.08 -9.66 8.03
CA VAL A 9 8.23 -9.66 6.82
C VAL A 9 8.93 -8.92 5.68
N HIS A 10 9.64 -7.83 5.96
CA HIS A 10 10.42 -7.11 4.96
C HIS A 10 11.48 -7.98 4.29
N ALA A 11 12.17 -8.82 5.07
CA ALA A 11 13.24 -9.68 4.62
C ALA A 11 12.76 -10.90 3.82
N ILE A 12 11.62 -11.50 4.20
CA ILE A 12 11.13 -12.76 3.59
C ILE A 12 9.95 -12.58 2.64
N GLY A 13 9.27 -11.43 2.71
CA GLY A 13 7.95 -11.26 2.13
C GLY A 13 7.96 -11.05 0.61
N ARG A 14 6.85 -11.45 -0.02
CA ARG A 14 6.56 -11.15 -1.43
C ARG A 14 5.77 -9.86 -1.53
N MET A 15 5.94 -9.16 -2.65
CA MET A 15 5.21 -7.92 -2.94
C MET A 15 4.03 -8.18 -3.86
N ILE A 16 2.93 -7.48 -3.62
CA ILE A 16 1.73 -7.49 -4.46
C ILE A 16 1.04 -6.14 -4.40
N GLU A 17 0.22 -5.83 -5.40
CA GLU A 17 -0.65 -4.67 -5.35
C GLU A 17 -1.75 -4.87 -4.30
N GLY A 18 -2.05 -3.80 -3.57
CA GLY A 18 -3.19 -3.69 -2.70
C GLY A 18 -3.80 -2.30 -2.79
N GLN A 19 -4.79 -2.06 -1.94
CA GLN A 19 -5.44 -0.76 -1.83
C GLN A 19 -5.55 -0.34 -0.38
N ILE A 20 -5.41 0.96 -0.13
CA ILE A 20 -5.74 1.54 1.17
C ILE A 20 -7.24 1.45 1.36
N VAL A 21 -7.65 0.95 2.52
CA VAL A 21 -9.06 0.91 2.93
C VAL A 21 -9.35 2.13 3.77
N GLU A 22 -8.47 2.44 4.73
CA GLU A 22 -8.65 3.51 5.69
C GLU A 22 -7.30 3.88 6.31
N GLY A 23 -7.00 5.18 6.39
CA GLY A 23 -5.84 5.70 7.10
C GLY A 23 -6.31 6.72 8.13
N GLU A 24 -6.58 6.28 9.35
CA GLU A 24 -7.03 7.18 10.43
C GLU A 24 -5.85 7.57 11.33
N ILE A 25 -5.69 8.89 11.53
CA ILE A 25 -4.87 9.46 12.58
C ILE A 25 -5.77 9.63 13.81
N PHE A 26 -5.63 8.81 14.85
CA PHE A 26 -6.31 9.07 16.11
C PHE A 26 -5.48 10.05 16.97
N GLY A 27 -5.97 11.28 17.17
CA GLY A 27 -5.41 12.23 18.16
C GLY A 27 -6.39 13.36 18.48
N PRO A 28 -6.25 14.14 19.58
CA PRO A 28 -5.42 14.00 20.78
C PRO A 28 -6.26 13.72 22.05
N GLN A 29 -7.41 13.05 21.95
CA GLN A 29 -8.22 12.67 23.13
C GLN A 29 -7.96 11.24 23.63
N SER A 30 -7.27 10.40 22.83
CA SER A 30 -7.02 8.99 23.17
C SER A 30 -5.68 8.50 22.59
N SER A 31 -4.57 8.67 23.32
CA SER A 31 -3.32 7.88 23.18
C SER A 31 -2.60 7.74 21.81
N GLY A 32 -2.91 8.53 20.78
CA GLY A 32 -2.00 8.83 19.66
C GLY A 32 -1.57 7.67 18.75
N ARG A 33 -2.38 6.61 18.60
CA ARG A 33 -2.07 5.50 17.68
C ARG A 33 -2.50 5.81 16.26
N ILE A 34 -1.67 5.44 15.28
CA ILE A 34 -2.01 5.57 13.85
C ILE A 34 -2.16 4.16 13.28
N LEU A 35 -3.35 3.85 12.79
CA LEU A 35 -3.65 2.56 12.17
C LEU A 35 -3.91 2.77 10.68
N LEU A 36 -3.22 1.98 9.87
CA LEU A 36 -3.40 1.97 8.43
C LEU A 36 -4.01 0.63 8.00
N CYS A 37 -5.24 0.70 7.51
CA CYS A 37 -5.98 -0.44 6.99
C CYS A 37 -5.81 -0.54 5.48
N PHE A 38 -5.52 -1.74 5.00
CA PHE A 38 -5.34 -2.02 3.58
C PHE A 38 -5.86 -3.41 3.23
N ARG A 39 -6.13 -3.62 1.95
CA ARG A 39 -6.56 -4.90 1.40
C ARG A 39 -5.73 -5.31 0.20
N TYR A 40 -5.64 -6.61 -0.06
CA TYR A 40 -4.94 -7.18 -1.20
C TYR A 40 -5.43 -8.60 -1.47
N HIS A 41 -5.15 -9.13 -2.67
CA HIS A 41 -5.53 -10.48 -3.04
C HIS A 41 -4.30 -11.38 -3.18
N ALA A 42 -4.27 -12.50 -2.48
CA ALA A 42 -3.19 -13.49 -2.60
C ALA A 42 -3.80 -14.89 -2.72
N ALA A 43 -3.32 -15.68 -3.69
CA ALA A 43 -3.77 -17.05 -3.94
C ALA A 43 -5.31 -17.20 -4.04
N GLY A 44 -5.99 -16.21 -4.64
CA GLY A 44 -7.45 -16.21 -4.80
C GLY A 44 -8.25 -15.78 -3.57
N VAL A 45 -7.58 -15.39 -2.47
CA VAL A 45 -8.20 -14.94 -1.23
C VAL A 45 -7.96 -13.45 -1.04
N GLU A 46 -9.01 -12.69 -0.71
CA GLU A 46 -8.88 -11.29 -0.28
C GLU A 46 -8.49 -11.25 1.20
N TYR A 47 -7.46 -10.49 1.50
CA TYR A 47 -7.00 -10.23 2.85
C TYR A 47 -7.19 -8.74 3.17
N THR A 48 -7.64 -8.48 4.38
CA THR A 48 -7.67 -7.13 4.97
C THR A 48 -6.83 -7.14 6.22
N ALA A 49 -5.98 -6.14 6.38
CA ALA A 49 -5.10 -6.01 7.53
C ALA A 49 -5.05 -4.55 8.01
N ALA A 50 -4.83 -4.38 9.31
CA ALA A 50 -4.53 -3.11 9.94
C ALA A 50 -3.09 -3.14 10.45
N GLN A 51 -2.31 -2.13 10.11
CA GLN A 51 -0.95 -1.96 10.58
C GLN A 51 -0.84 -0.77 11.53
N ASP A 52 -0.27 -0.99 12.72
CA ASP A 52 0.16 0.09 13.60
C ASP A 52 1.40 0.77 13.01
N VAL A 53 1.22 2.01 12.57
CA VAL A 53 2.25 2.88 11.98
C VAL A 53 2.61 4.04 12.89
N THR A 54 2.24 4.00 14.17
CA THR A 54 2.51 5.07 15.15
C THR A 54 4.00 5.41 15.21
N ALA A 55 4.86 4.39 15.26
CA ALA A 55 6.31 4.57 15.27
C ALA A 55 6.89 5.03 13.91
N LEU A 56 6.08 5.04 12.86
CA LEU A 56 6.44 5.36 11.47
C LEU A 56 5.61 6.54 10.95
N ALA A 57 5.05 7.36 11.84
CA ALA A 57 4.14 8.47 11.50
C ALA A 57 4.72 9.44 10.47
N HIS A 58 6.04 9.59 10.41
CA HIS A 58 6.74 10.44 9.44
C HIS A 58 6.63 9.96 7.98
N LEU A 59 6.26 8.69 7.75
CA LEU A 59 5.98 8.14 6.41
C LEU A 59 4.52 8.30 6.00
N PHE A 60 3.65 8.66 6.94
CA PHE A 60 2.23 8.79 6.74
C PHE A 60 1.88 10.23 6.37
N THR A 61 1.18 10.41 5.26
CA THR A 61 0.55 11.69 4.90
C THR A 61 -0.90 11.44 4.52
N GLN A 62 -1.74 12.47 4.61
CA GLN A 62 -3.15 12.32 4.25
C GLN A 62 -3.30 11.95 2.76
N GLU A 63 -2.38 12.40 1.91
CA GLU A 63 -2.42 12.20 0.46
C GLU A 63 -2.00 10.79 0.05
N ASN A 64 -1.15 10.12 0.84
CA ASN A 64 -0.68 8.76 0.54
C ASN A 64 -1.55 7.65 1.14
N CYS A 65 -2.48 7.99 2.04
CA CYS A 65 -3.39 7.05 2.70
C CYS A 65 -4.89 7.31 2.41
N ILE A 66 -5.20 7.87 1.24
CA ILE A 66 -6.59 8.05 0.79
C ILE A 66 -7.22 6.67 0.53
N PRO A 67 -8.42 6.38 1.06
CA PRO A 67 -9.17 5.17 0.72
C PRO A 67 -9.30 4.95 -0.79
N GLY A 68 -9.06 3.72 -1.24
CA GLY A 68 -9.07 3.31 -2.64
C GLY A 68 -7.74 3.53 -3.38
N LYS A 69 -6.78 4.26 -2.81
CA LYS A 69 -5.47 4.47 -3.44
C LYS A 69 -4.69 3.16 -3.51
N SER A 70 -4.04 2.90 -4.65
CA SER A 70 -3.14 1.75 -4.78
C SER A 70 -1.96 1.87 -3.83
N THR A 71 -1.51 0.73 -3.33
CA THR A 71 -0.32 0.58 -2.49
C THR A 71 0.39 -0.71 -2.86
N THR A 72 1.68 -0.81 -2.53
CA THR A 72 2.38 -2.08 -2.56
C THR A 72 2.31 -2.73 -1.18
N VAL A 73 1.76 -3.93 -1.10
CA VAL A 73 1.73 -4.75 0.12
C VAL A 73 2.86 -5.75 0.07
N LYS A 74 3.56 -5.92 1.20
CA LYS A 74 4.50 -7.03 1.40
C LYS A 74 3.90 -8.02 2.41
N TYR A 75 3.85 -9.29 2.06
CA TYR A 75 3.26 -10.35 2.88
C TYR A 75 4.17 -11.59 3.00
N ASP A 76 4.07 -12.31 4.10
CA ASP A 76 4.70 -13.62 4.26
C ASP A 76 3.94 -14.67 3.43
N PRO A 77 4.56 -15.30 2.41
CA PRO A 77 3.86 -16.28 1.57
C PRO A 77 3.45 -17.56 2.31
N GLN A 78 4.04 -17.85 3.48
CA GLN A 78 3.65 -19.00 4.32
C GLN A 78 2.50 -18.64 5.27
N ASN A 79 2.32 -17.35 5.57
CA ASN A 79 1.24 -16.82 6.39
C ASN A 79 0.77 -15.47 5.83
N PRO A 80 -0.07 -15.44 4.77
CA PRO A 80 -0.39 -14.20 4.07
C PRO A 80 -0.98 -13.13 4.98
N SER A 81 -1.81 -13.50 5.96
CA SER A 81 -2.34 -12.59 6.98
C SER A 81 -1.25 -11.77 7.72
N ASN A 82 -0.01 -12.23 7.76
CA ASN A 82 1.13 -11.46 8.23
C ASN A 82 1.70 -10.57 7.10
N SER A 83 1.18 -9.35 7.02
CA SER A 83 1.55 -8.38 6.00
C SER A 83 1.91 -7.01 6.58
N ILE A 84 2.53 -6.19 5.73
CA ILE A 84 2.89 -4.79 5.98
C ILE A 84 2.76 -3.96 4.69
N VAL A 85 2.54 -2.67 4.85
CA VAL A 85 2.68 -1.64 3.80
C VAL A 85 3.85 -0.70 4.07
N VAL A 86 4.33 -0.63 5.32
CA VAL A 86 5.50 0.17 5.70
C VAL A 86 6.39 -0.55 6.70
N CYS A 87 7.68 -0.26 6.68
CA CYS A 87 8.63 -0.56 7.75
C CYS A 87 9.77 0.47 7.75
N GLU A 88 10.70 0.31 8.68
CA GLU A 88 11.82 1.22 8.91
C GLU A 88 12.74 1.43 7.69
N SER A 89 12.78 0.46 6.77
CA SER A 89 13.65 0.48 5.59
C SER A 89 12.90 0.49 4.26
N TRP A 90 11.57 0.56 4.28
CA TRP A 90 10.75 0.44 3.07
C TRP A 90 9.32 0.96 3.23
N THR A 91 8.78 1.56 2.18
CA THR A 91 7.38 1.97 2.09
C THR A 91 6.76 1.50 0.78
N GLY A 92 5.55 0.96 0.88
CA GLY A 92 4.65 0.69 -0.24
C GLY A 92 3.59 1.77 -0.42
N LEU A 93 3.60 2.83 0.39
CA LEU A 93 2.77 4.01 0.18
C LEU A 93 3.29 4.79 -1.02
N HIS A 94 2.38 5.25 -1.86
CA HIS A 94 2.70 6.03 -3.05
C HIS A 94 2.25 7.47 -2.85
N ASP A 95 3.07 8.43 -3.26
CA ASP A 95 2.67 9.84 -3.25
C ASP A 95 1.53 10.10 -4.24
N ALA A 96 0.82 11.21 -4.05
CA ALA A 96 -0.29 11.59 -4.92
C ALA A 96 0.15 12.15 -6.29
N SER A 97 1.43 12.02 -6.67
CA SER A 97 1.95 12.62 -7.90
C SER A 97 1.52 11.85 -9.15
N ILE A 98 0.42 12.34 -9.72
CA ILE A 98 0.01 12.36 -11.15
C ILE A 98 0.02 11.01 -11.87
N THR A 99 -1.17 10.42 -12.02
CA THR A 99 -1.43 9.40 -13.04
C THR A 99 -1.24 10.02 -14.43
N THR A 100 -0.07 9.87 -15.04
CA THR A 100 0.09 10.12 -16.47
C THR A 100 -0.60 8.98 -17.21
N THR A 101 -1.86 9.19 -17.57
CA THR A 101 -2.63 8.31 -18.44
C THR A 101 -1.88 8.10 -19.76
N THR A 102 -1.16 6.98 -19.89
CA THR A 102 -0.65 6.51 -21.18
C THR A 102 -1.74 5.70 -21.85
N SER A 103 -2.64 6.37 -22.56
CA SER A 103 -3.52 5.72 -23.54
C SER A 103 -2.71 5.45 -24.82
N ALA A 104 -1.88 4.40 -24.80
CA ALA A 104 -1.29 3.86 -26.03
C ALA A 104 -2.16 2.71 -26.53
N GLY A 105 -3.16 3.04 -27.36
CA GLY A 105 -4.05 2.03 -27.93
C GLY A 105 -5.05 2.59 -28.92
N VAL A 106 -4.74 2.39 -30.20
CA VAL A 106 -5.65 2.34 -31.36
C VAL A 106 -6.05 3.68 -31.99
N HIS A 107 -5.34 4.04 -33.06
CA HIS A 107 -5.98 4.11 -34.38
C HIS A 107 -4.94 3.83 -35.47
N LYS A 108 -5.06 2.63 -36.07
CA LYS A 108 -4.62 2.41 -37.45
C LYS A 108 -5.65 3.13 -38.33
N GLU A 109 -5.22 4.07 -39.16
CA GLU A 109 -5.80 4.20 -40.49
C GLU A 109 -4.75 4.71 -41.47
N ILE A 110 -4.69 3.98 -42.58
CA ILE A 110 -3.80 4.11 -43.73
C ILE A 110 -4.60 4.88 -44.81
N LEU A 111 -3.88 5.47 -45.79
CA LEU A 111 -4.35 6.02 -47.10
C LEU A 111 -4.65 7.53 -47.03
N LYS A 112 -4.26 8.40 -47.98
CA LYS A 112 -3.65 8.32 -49.32
C LYS A 112 -3.18 9.76 -49.67
N ALA A 113 -2.00 9.94 -50.26
CA ALA A 113 -1.77 10.27 -51.68
C ALA A 113 -2.30 11.64 -52.15
N GLY A 114 -1.43 12.44 -52.78
CA GLY A 114 -1.78 13.63 -53.53
C GLY A 114 -0.64 14.64 -53.55
#